data_AF-A0A2S6MS25-F1
#
_entry.id   AF-A0A2S6MS25-F1
#
_cell.length_a   1.000
_cell.length_b   1.000
_cell.length_c   1.000
_cell.angle_alpha   90.00
_cell.angle_beta   90.00
_cell.angle_gamma   90.00
#
_symmetry.space_group_name_H-M   'P 1'
#
loop_
_entity.id
_entity.type
_entity.pdbx_description
1 polymer ?
#
loop_
_entity_poly.entity_id
_entity_poly.type
_entity_poly.pdbx_seq_one_letter_code
_entity_poly.pdbx_strand_id
1 'polypeptide(L)'
;MRPELNAWFKSLKNKAGEPCCDGGDGQYAEAEWDTAKNGYRVLLKNPQRPSERGQWFDVPNSVVLNGQNLSGRAMVWWWPSYADGRMTPLWRCFIPGPEG
;
A
#
# COMPACT_ATOMS: atom_id res chain seq x y z
N MET A 1 -11.52 -1.53 14.05
CA MET A 1 -11.87 -0.48 13.07
C MET A 1 -11.61 0.87 13.72
N ARG A 2 -11.04 1.83 12.97
CA ARG A 2 -10.77 3.22 13.41
C ARG A 2 -11.78 4.15 12.72
N PRO A 3 -13.08 4.14 13.10
CA PRO A 3 -14.13 4.86 12.38
C PRO A 3 -13.89 6.38 12.34
N GLU A 4 -13.12 6.92 13.28
CA GLU A 4 -12.70 8.32 13.31
C GLU A 4 -11.81 8.71 12.11
N LEU A 5 -11.15 7.74 11.46
CA LEU A 5 -10.32 7.96 10.28
C LEU A 5 -11.08 7.86 8.96
N ASN A 6 -12.39 7.55 8.97
CA ASN A 6 -13.17 7.35 7.74
C ASN A 6 -13.17 8.58 6.82
N ALA A 7 -13.29 9.78 7.39
CA ALA A 7 -13.26 11.03 6.61
C ALA A 7 -11.89 11.25 5.96
N TRP A 8 -10.81 10.89 6.66
CA TRP A 8 -9.46 10.93 6.14
C TRP A 8 -9.25 9.90 5.03
N PHE A 9 -9.68 8.64 5.22
CA PHE A 9 -9.60 7.64 4.16
C PHE A 9 -10.30 8.07 2.87
N LYS A 10 -11.49 8.66 2.99
CA LYS A 10 -12.26 9.17 1.84
C LYS A 10 -11.61 10.37 1.15
N SER A 11 -10.72 11.09 1.81
CA SER A 11 -10.00 12.22 1.19
C SER A 11 -8.75 11.79 0.43
N LEU A 12 -8.24 10.57 0.66
CA LEU A 12 -7.04 10.06 0.01
C LEU A 12 -7.27 9.82 -1.48
N LYS A 13 -6.47 10.51 -2.30
CA LYS A 13 -6.40 10.35 -3.75
C LYS A 13 -4.96 10.16 -4.19
N ASN A 14 -4.74 9.28 -5.15
CA ASN A 14 -3.43 9.12 -5.77
C ASN A 14 -3.06 10.37 -6.60
N LYS A 15 -1.84 10.40 -7.16
CA LYS A 15 -1.36 11.53 -7.96
C LYS A 15 -2.17 11.75 -9.26
N ALA A 16 -2.89 10.74 -9.73
CA ALA A 16 -3.81 10.85 -10.86
C ALA A 16 -5.20 11.38 -10.47
N GLY A 17 -5.45 11.64 -9.19
CA GLY A 17 -6.74 12.13 -8.67
C GLY A 17 -7.76 11.03 -8.41
N GLU A 18 -7.39 9.75 -8.59
CA GLU A 18 -8.27 8.63 -8.30
C GLU A 18 -8.34 8.38 -6.79
N PRO A 19 -9.54 8.10 -6.25
CA PRO A 19 -9.69 7.73 -4.85
C PRO A 19 -9.00 6.39 -4.56
N CYS A 20 -8.33 6.33 -3.42
CA CYS A 20 -7.62 5.13 -2.96
C CYS A 20 -8.57 4.00 -2.59
N CYS A 21 -9.61 4.30 -1.81
CA CYS A 21 -10.77 3.44 -1.52
C CYS A 21 -11.69 4.20 -0.53
N ASP A 22 -12.92 3.73 -0.34
CA ASP A 22 -13.93 4.24 0.61
C ASP A 22 -13.76 3.73 2.06
N GLY A 23 -12.73 2.92 2.32
CA GLY A 23 -12.27 2.56 3.67
C GLY A 23 -12.07 1.06 3.94
N GLY A 24 -12.49 0.17 3.03
CA GLY A 24 -12.47 -1.29 3.26
C GLY A 24 -11.20 -2.02 2.80
N ASP A 25 -10.57 -1.58 1.70
CA ASP A 25 -9.56 -2.40 1.00
C ASP A 25 -8.11 -2.08 1.40
N GLY A 26 -7.93 -1.11 2.30
CA GLY A 26 -6.61 -0.70 2.77
C GLY A 26 -6.09 -1.64 3.84
N GLN A 27 -4.88 -2.15 3.66
CA GLN A 27 -4.22 -3.01 4.63
C GLN A 27 -2.95 -2.35 5.18
N TYR A 28 -2.67 -2.59 6.46
CA TYR A 28 -1.35 -2.29 7.02
C TYR A 28 -0.31 -3.18 6.34
N ALA A 29 0.84 -2.60 6.04
CA ALA A 29 1.96 -3.34 5.48
C ALA A 29 3.27 -2.93 6.15
N GLU A 30 4.24 -3.84 6.07
CA GLU A 30 5.63 -3.49 6.33
C GLU A 30 6.18 -2.83 5.07
N ALA A 31 6.83 -1.68 5.27
CA ALA A 31 7.38 -0.89 4.18
C ALA A 31 8.77 -0.38 4.57
N GLU A 32 9.65 -0.28 3.59
CA GLU A 32 11.00 0.24 3.76
C GLU A 32 11.36 1.16 2.60
N TRP A 33 12.31 2.06 2.82
CA TRP A 33 12.87 2.91 1.78
C TRP A 33 14.09 2.22 1.15
N ASP A 34 14.04 1.97 -0.15
CA ASP A 34 15.17 1.48 -0.94
C ASP A 34 15.94 2.69 -1.49
N THR A 35 17.08 2.99 -0.87
CA THR A 35 17.96 4.09 -1.25
C THR A 35 18.57 3.91 -2.64
N ALA A 36 18.76 2.67 -3.11
CA ALA A 36 19.32 2.39 -4.43
C ALA A 36 18.31 2.70 -5.55
N LYS A 37 17.02 2.48 -5.28
CA LYS A 37 15.92 2.76 -6.23
C LYS A 37 15.24 4.10 -5.99
N ASN A 38 15.59 4.79 -4.90
CA ASN A 38 14.97 6.04 -4.47
C ASN A 38 13.43 5.91 -4.39
N GLY A 39 12.96 4.86 -3.71
CA GLY A 39 11.53 4.53 -3.64
C GLY A 39 11.20 3.56 -2.51
N TYR A 40 9.91 3.36 -2.27
CA TYR A 40 9.45 2.43 -1.24
C TYR A 40 9.36 1.00 -1.76
N ARG A 41 9.65 0.04 -0.88
CA ARG A 41 9.30 -1.37 -1.04
C ARG A 41 8.28 -1.75 0.02
N VAL A 42 7.36 -2.62 -0.33
CA VAL A 42 6.31 -3.12 0.56
C VAL A 42 6.32 -4.64 0.58
N LEU A 43 6.22 -5.21 1.78
CA LEU A 43 6.11 -6.65 1.98
C LEU A 43 4.64 -7.08 1.84
N LEU A 44 4.35 -7.89 0.84
CA LEU A 44 3.01 -8.41 0.57
C LEU A 44 2.98 -9.93 0.72
N LYS A 45 1.95 -10.44 1.41
CA LYS A 45 1.67 -11.88 1.50
C LYS A 45 0.76 -12.28 0.35
N ASN A 46 0.96 -13.49 -0.17
CA ASN A 46 0.10 -14.05 -1.20
C ASN A 46 -1.22 -14.55 -0.59
N PRO A 47 -2.39 -13.95 -0.92
CA PRO A 47 -3.68 -14.41 -0.39
C PRO A 47 -4.02 -15.86 -0.77
N GLN A 48 -3.55 -16.36 -1.91
CA GLN A 48 -3.76 -17.77 -2.31
C GLN A 48 -2.80 -18.73 -1.59
N ARG A 49 -1.71 -18.23 -0.99
CA ARG A 49 -0.68 -19.06 -0.33
C ARG A 49 -0.27 -18.43 1.01
N PRO A 50 -1.18 -18.42 2.00
CA PRO A 50 -0.96 -17.71 3.27
C PRO A 50 0.16 -18.33 4.15
N SER A 51 0.56 -19.56 3.87
CA SER A 51 1.68 -20.24 4.55
C SER A 51 3.05 -19.83 4.02
N GLU A 52 3.13 -19.21 2.84
CA GLU A 52 4.38 -18.72 2.27
C GLU A 52 4.82 -17.42 2.97
N ARG A 53 6.13 -17.17 2.98
CA ARG A 53 6.68 -15.89 3.45
C ARG A 53 6.24 -14.76 2.53
N GLY A 54 6.12 -13.55 3.09
CA GLY A 54 5.86 -12.35 2.31
C GLY A 54 6.98 -12.08 1.30
N GLN A 55 6.63 -11.40 0.22
CA GLN A 55 7.55 -10.98 -0.83
C GLN A 55 7.61 -9.45 -0.88
N TRP A 56 8.80 -8.91 -1.07
CA TRP A 56 9.02 -7.47 -1.22
C TRP A 56 8.75 -7.05 -2.67
N PHE A 57 7.98 -5.98 -2.84
CA PHE A 57 7.69 -5.40 -4.14
C PHE A 57 7.99 -3.90 -4.15
N ASP A 58 8.55 -3.41 -5.25
CA ASP A 58 8.78 -1.98 -5.45
C ASP A 58 7.45 -1.26 -5.68
N VAL A 59 7.27 -0.13 -5.00
CA VAL A 59 6.09 0.71 -5.14
C VAL A 59 6.35 1.80 -6.18
N PRO A 60 5.53 1.91 -7.24
CA PRO A 60 5.63 3.00 -8.19
C PRO A 60 5.41 4.36 -7.51
N ASN A 61 6.28 5.35 -7.76
CA ASN A 61 6.14 6.68 -7.16
C ASN A 61 4.80 7.39 -7.53
N SER A 62 4.14 6.97 -8.62
CA SER A 62 2.84 7.50 -9.04
C SER A 62 1.70 7.19 -8.05
N VAL A 63 1.81 6.10 -7.29
CA VAL A 63 0.79 5.67 -6.31
C VAL A 63 1.14 6.05 -4.87
N VAL A 64 2.34 6.59 -4.65
CA VAL A 64 2.77 7.07 -3.34
C VAL A 64 2.01 8.36 -3.01
N LEU A 65 1.25 8.34 -1.92
CA LEU A 65 0.48 9.47 -1.43
C LEU A 65 1.39 10.47 -0.73
N ASN A 66 1.14 11.75 -0.99
CA ASN A 66 1.78 12.83 -0.27
C ASN A 66 0.88 13.23 0.93
N GLY A 67 1.48 13.45 2.09
CA GLY A 67 0.78 13.95 3.27
C GLY A 67 0.99 13.09 4.51
N GLN A 68 0.41 13.53 5.62
CA GLN A 68 0.55 12.85 6.89
C GLN A 68 -0.29 11.57 6.95
N ASN A 69 0.35 10.48 7.35
CA ASN A 69 -0.34 9.22 7.60
C ASN A 69 -0.99 9.19 8.99
N LEU A 70 -2.30 9.42 9.05
CA LEU A 70 -3.06 9.43 10.31
C LEU A 70 -3.35 8.03 10.87
N SER A 71 -3.07 6.97 10.12
CA SER A 71 -3.20 5.59 10.61
C SER A 71 -2.06 5.18 11.55
N GLY A 72 -0.92 5.88 11.47
CA GLY A 72 0.27 5.63 12.29
C GLY A 72 1.15 4.47 11.81
N ARG A 73 0.80 3.78 10.71
CA ARG A 73 1.59 2.70 10.09
C ARG A 73 1.46 2.75 8.58
N ALA A 74 2.45 2.25 7.85
CA ALA A 74 2.34 2.19 6.38
C ALA A 74 1.08 1.43 5.95
N MET A 75 0.36 1.99 4.96
CA MET A 75 -0.85 1.39 4.40
C MET A 75 -0.74 1.27 2.89
N VAL A 76 -1.30 0.19 2.37
CA VAL A 76 -1.34 -0.11 0.94
C VAL A 76 -2.75 -0.50 0.53
N TRP A 77 -3.17 0.02 -0.62
CA TRP A 77 -4.37 -0.38 -1.35
C TRP A 77 -3.93 -1.01 -2.65
N TRP A 78 -4.18 -2.30 -2.79
CA TRP A 78 -3.74 -3.10 -3.92
C TRP A 78 -4.63 -4.33 -4.08
N TRP A 79 -4.52 -5.00 -5.22
CA TRP A 79 -5.07 -6.34 -5.40
C TRP A 79 -4.07 -7.24 -6.13
N PRO A 80 -4.06 -8.55 -5.85
CA PRO A 80 -3.15 -9.46 -6.52
C PRO A 80 -3.65 -9.79 -7.93
N SER A 81 -2.73 -9.76 -8.88
CA SER A 81 -2.88 -10.43 -10.17
C SER A 81 -2.00 -11.68 -10.20
N TYR A 82 -2.48 -12.74 -10.83
CA TYR A 82 -1.75 -14.00 -10.95
C TYR A 82 -1.54 -14.32 -12.42
N ALA A 83 -0.29 -14.32 -12.85
CA ALA A 83 0.13 -14.72 -14.18
C ALA A 83 1.25 -15.75 -14.04
N ASP A 84 1.17 -16.87 -14.77
CA ASP A 84 2.16 -17.96 -14.73
C ASP A 84 2.48 -18.47 -13.32
N GLY A 85 1.48 -18.50 -12.44
CA GLY A 85 1.63 -18.90 -11.04
C GLY A 85 2.41 -17.91 -10.16
N ARG A 86 2.76 -16.73 -10.68
CA ARG A 86 3.42 -15.65 -9.94
C ARG A 86 2.41 -14.58 -9.57
N MET A 87 2.47 -14.14 -8.32
CA MET A 87 1.71 -13.00 -7.84
C MET A 87 2.40 -11.70 -8.23
N THR A 88 1.66 -10.79 -8.86
CA THR A 88 2.10 -9.43 -9.16
C THR A 88 1.11 -8.45 -8.54
N PRO A 89 1.56 -7.46 -7.74
CA PRO A 89 0.66 -6.49 -7.16
C PRO A 89 0.19 -5.47 -8.19
N LEU A 90 -1.12 -5.23 -8.22
CA LEU A 90 -1.72 -4.09 -8.92
C LEU A 90 -1.95 -2.98 -7.88
N TRP A 91 -1.17 -1.92 -8.00
CA TRP A 91 -1.12 -0.84 -7.00
C TRP A 91 -2.22 0.20 -7.24
N ARG A 92 -2.96 0.54 -6.20
CA ARG A 92 -3.88 1.68 -6.21
C ARG A 92 -3.28 2.89 -5.53
N CYS A 93 -2.91 2.70 -4.26
CA CYS A 93 -2.32 3.73 -3.42
C CYS A 93 -1.38 3.11 -2.40
N PHE A 94 -0.40 3.89 -1.99
CA PHE A 94 0.47 3.58 -0.87
C PHE A 94 0.74 4.85 -0.08
N ILE A 95 0.58 4.79 1.24
CA ILE A 95 1.02 5.87 2.12
C ILE A 95 2.06 5.31 3.10
N PRO A 96 3.28 5.86 3.13
CA PRO A 96 4.30 5.40 4.06
C PRO A 96 3.87 5.66 5.50
N GLY A 97 4.42 4.88 6.43
CA GLY A 97 4.28 5.18 7.86
C GLY A 97 4.94 6.52 8.19
N PRO A 98 4.68 7.08 9.38
CA PRO A 98 5.53 8.15 9.88
C PRO A 98 6.99 7.69 9.80
N GLU A 99 7.83 8.48 9.15
CA GLU A 99 9.27 8.27 9.17
C GLU A 99 9.69 8.28 10.65
N GLY A 100 10.29 7.18 11.09
CA GLY A 100 10.93 7.10 12.41
C GLY A 100 12.31 7.72 12.37
#